data_AF-A0AAT9GHY5-F1
#
_entry.id   AF-A0AAT9GHY5-F1
#
_cell.length_a   1.000
_cell.length_b   1.000
_cell.length_c   1.000
_cell.angle_alpha   90.00
_cell.angle_beta   90.00
_cell.angle_gamma   90.00
#
_symmetry.space_group_name_H-M   'P 1'
#
loop_
_entity.id
_entity.type
_entity.pdbx_description
1 polymer ?
#
loop_
_entity_poly.entity_id
_entity_poly.type
_entity_poly.pdbx_seq_one_letter_code
_entity_poly.pdbx_strand_id
1 'polypeptide(L)'
;MKTIGDTHIHIEYGSPGVKGRMIWGGLVAYDQVWATGAHNATSIDFSKDVTIGGKKIPKGKYALFTIPGKTEWTIILNTNYQQHLADAYNISEDIVRVKVKPVRKQQVTQRLTYSVIPSGKDAGVMIEWEYLIVTLPIKVH
;
A
#
# COMPACT_ATOMS: atom_id res chain seq x y z
N MET A 1 -6.71 -13.62 -3.30
CA MET A 1 -7.76 -13.28 -2.32
C MET A 1 -7.35 -13.72 -0.93
N LYS A 2 -7.34 -12.79 0.03
CA LYS A 2 -7.13 -13.05 1.48
C LYS A 2 -8.25 -12.34 2.24
N THR A 3 -8.46 -12.66 3.51
CA THR A 3 -9.65 -12.18 4.24
C THR A 3 -9.26 -11.56 5.58
N ILE A 4 -9.96 -10.48 5.95
CA ILE A 4 -9.99 -9.94 7.32
C ILE A 4 -11.46 -10.06 7.76
N GLY A 5 -11.73 -10.82 8.82
CA GLY A 5 -13.11 -11.20 9.16
C GLY A 5 -13.78 -11.95 8.01
N ASP A 6 -14.86 -11.39 7.46
CA ASP A 6 -15.57 -11.89 6.28
C ASP A 6 -15.40 -11.00 5.03
N THR A 7 -14.51 -9.99 5.12
CA THR A 7 -14.19 -9.10 4.01
C THR A 7 -13.01 -9.64 3.23
N HIS A 8 -13.24 -9.92 1.95
CA HIS A 8 -12.19 -10.33 1.03
C HIS A 8 -11.44 -9.11 0.52
N ILE A 9 -10.11 -9.22 0.57
CA ILE A 9 -9.16 -8.25 0.08
C ILE A 9 -8.36 -8.91 -1.03
N HIS A 10 -8.37 -8.30 -2.21
CA HIS A 10 -7.58 -8.71 -3.36
C HIS A 10 -6.65 -7.58 -3.74
N ILE A 11 -5.38 -7.91 -4.00
CA ILE A 11 -4.32 -6.94 -4.29
C ILE A 11 -3.62 -7.39 -5.56
N GLU A 12 -3.59 -6.51 -6.55
CA GLU A 12 -2.84 -6.72 -7.80
C GLU A 12 -1.70 -5.72 -7.84
N TYR A 13 -0.47 -6.22 -7.88
CA TYR A 13 0.72 -5.39 -7.79
C TYR A 13 1.85 -5.95 -8.64
N GLY A 14 2.68 -5.06 -9.19
CA GLY A 14 3.99 -5.43 -9.70
C GLY A 14 4.95 -5.66 -8.54
N SER A 15 5.74 -6.74 -8.58
CA SER A 15 6.71 -7.10 -7.54
C SER A 15 8.15 -6.78 -8.00
N PRO A 16 8.64 -5.53 -7.96
CA PRO A 16 10.04 -5.23 -8.29
C PRO A 16 11.00 -5.88 -7.29
N GLY A 17 12.21 -6.23 -7.73
CA GLY A 17 13.26 -6.81 -6.88
C GLY A 17 14.34 -5.81 -6.47
N VAL A 18 15.02 -6.03 -5.35
CA VAL A 18 16.12 -5.16 -4.90
C VAL A 18 17.25 -5.14 -5.94
N LYS A 19 17.72 -6.31 -6.37
CA LYS A 19 18.74 -6.48 -7.43
C LYS A 19 20.02 -5.66 -7.20
N GLY A 20 20.45 -5.52 -5.94
CA GLY A 20 21.65 -4.75 -5.57
C GLY A 20 21.52 -3.22 -5.71
N ARG A 21 20.30 -2.70 -5.94
CA ARG A 21 20.03 -1.27 -6.09
C ARG A 21 19.69 -0.62 -4.75
N MET A 22 19.97 0.67 -4.63
CA MET A 22 19.42 1.50 -3.56
C MET A 22 17.92 1.70 -3.82
N ILE A 23 17.07 1.15 -2.94
CA ILE A 23 15.62 1.23 -3.11
C ILE A 23 15.11 2.57 -2.64
N TRP A 24 15.24 2.88 -1.34
CA TRP A 24 14.71 4.10 -0.75
C TRP A 24 15.69 5.27 -0.90
N GLY A 25 15.23 6.39 -1.46
CA GLY A 25 16.09 7.52 -1.86
C GLY A 25 16.88 7.28 -3.15
N GLY A 26 16.70 6.13 -3.81
CA GLY A 26 17.27 5.79 -5.11
C GLY A 26 16.16 5.49 -6.11
N LEU A 27 15.82 4.21 -6.28
CA LEU A 27 14.74 3.77 -7.17
C LEU A 27 13.38 4.37 -6.81
N VAL A 28 13.11 4.50 -5.51
CA VAL A 28 11.92 5.13 -4.95
C VAL A 28 12.36 6.38 -4.22
N ALA A 29 12.05 7.55 -4.78
CA ALA A 29 12.37 8.82 -4.18
C ALA A 29 11.55 9.05 -2.90
N TYR A 30 12.18 9.69 -1.91
CA TYR A 30 11.46 10.18 -0.73
C TYR A 30 10.61 11.40 -1.08
N ASP A 31 9.53 11.59 -0.34
CA ASP A 31 8.63 12.75 -0.41
C ASP A 31 8.00 12.94 -1.80
N GLN A 32 7.92 11.86 -2.58
CA GLN A 32 7.30 11.78 -3.90
C GLN A 32 6.26 10.68 -3.93
N VAL A 33 5.22 10.87 -4.75
CA VAL A 33 4.18 9.85 -4.95
C VAL A 33 4.77 8.67 -5.72
N TRP A 34 4.54 7.48 -5.20
CA TRP A 34 4.92 6.22 -5.80
C TRP A 34 3.70 5.32 -5.91
N ALA A 35 3.58 4.62 -7.04
CA ALA A 35 2.49 3.68 -7.33
C ALA A 35 2.51 2.40 -6.50
N THR A 36 3.45 2.30 -5.56
CA THR A 36 3.62 1.18 -4.63
C THR A 36 3.73 -0.17 -5.35
N GLY A 37 4.35 -0.18 -6.53
CA GLY A 37 4.35 -1.30 -7.45
C GLY A 37 5.30 -1.06 -8.62
N ALA A 38 5.13 -1.85 -9.68
CA ALA A 38 5.86 -1.70 -10.94
C ALA A 38 4.93 -1.93 -12.14
N HIS A 39 5.23 -1.28 -13.26
CA HIS A 39 4.44 -1.23 -14.51
C HIS A 39 3.06 -0.57 -14.37
N ASN A 40 2.21 -1.05 -13.47
CA ASN A 40 0.91 -0.44 -13.20
C ASN A 40 0.82 0.00 -11.74
N ALA A 41 -0.09 0.92 -11.45
CA ALA A 41 -0.45 1.23 -10.07
C ALA A 41 -0.96 -0.03 -9.37
N THR A 42 -0.51 -0.24 -8.13
CA THR A 42 -1.05 -1.33 -7.31
C THR A 42 -2.53 -1.06 -7.08
N SER A 43 -3.37 -2.07 -7.32
CA SER A 43 -4.80 -1.97 -7.05
C SER A 43 -5.20 -2.85 -5.87
N ILE A 44 -6.19 -2.39 -5.13
CA ILE A 44 -6.77 -3.07 -3.98
C ILE A 44 -8.29 -3.09 -4.14
N ASP A 45 -8.88 -4.27 -3.96
CA ASP A 45 -10.33 -4.50 -4.08
C ASP A 45 -10.87 -5.06 -2.77
N PHE A 46 -11.95 -4.46 -2.29
CA PHE A 46 -12.67 -4.84 -1.07
C PHE A 46 -14.06 -5.37 -1.42
N SER A 47 -14.39 -6.58 -0.95
CA SER A 47 -15.72 -7.15 -1.16
C SER A 47 -16.83 -6.50 -0.31
N LYS A 48 -16.44 -5.76 0.73
CA LYS A 48 -17.33 -5.06 1.67
C LYS A 48 -16.76 -3.68 2.02
N ASP A 49 -17.59 -2.85 2.61
CA ASP A 49 -17.16 -1.57 3.15
C ASP A 49 -16.12 -1.80 4.25
N VAL A 50 -15.06 -1.01 4.26
CA VAL A 50 -13.99 -1.06 5.26
C VAL A 50 -13.80 0.30 5.91
N THR A 51 -13.10 0.35 7.04
CA THR A 51 -12.70 1.61 7.67
C THR A 51 -11.18 1.73 7.66
N ILE A 52 -10.69 2.81 7.06
CA ILE A 52 -9.25 3.09 6.89
C ILE A 52 -9.00 4.51 7.42
N GLY A 53 -8.04 4.67 8.33
CA GLY A 53 -7.73 5.99 8.91
C GLY A 53 -8.93 6.68 9.60
N GLY A 54 -9.91 5.92 10.08
CA GLY A 54 -11.15 6.45 10.66
C GLY A 54 -12.23 6.85 9.65
N LYS A 55 -11.95 6.76 8.35
CA LYS A 55 -12.92 7.02 7.27
C LYS A 55 -13.52 5.71 6.77
N LYS A 56 -14.85 5.69 6.58
CA LYS A 56 -15.56 4.59 5.91
C LYS A 56 -15.27 4.65 4.40
N ILE A 57 -14.78 3.55 3.85
CA ILE A 57 -14.48 3.36 2.44
C ILE A 57 -15.48 2.33 1.91
N PRO A 58 -16.29 2.67 0.89
CA PRO A 58 -17.20 1.71 0.28
C PRO A 58 -16.47 0.50 -0.29
N LYS A 59 -17.19 -0.62 -0.44
CA LYS A 59 -16.70 -1.74 -1.24
C LYS A 59 -16.32 -1.31 -2.66
N GLY A 60 -15.31 -1.93 -3.25
CA GLY A 60 -14.86 -1.64 -4.60
C GLY A 60 -13.35 -1.67 -4.77
N LYS A 61 -12.92 -1.34 -5.99
CA LYS A 61 -11.53 -1.36 -6.44
C LYS A 61 -10.93 0.05 -6.47
N TYR A 62 -9.72 0.17 -5.94
CA TYR A 62 -8.99 1.43 -5.75
C TYR A 62 -7.52 1.27 -6.14
N ALA A 63 -6.86 2.38 -6.49
CA ALA A 63 -5.40 2.43 -6.56
C ALA A 63 -4.78 2.68 -5.18
N LEU A 64 -3.61 2.08 -4.96
CA LEU A 64 -2.79 2.26 -3.77
C LEU A 64 -1.52 3.03 -4.13
N PHE A 65 -1.44 4.27 -3.67
CA PHE A 65 -0.24 5.09 -3.77
C PHE A 65 0.42 5.26 -2.40
N THR A 66 1.70 5.57 -2.42
CA THR A 66 2.46 5.90 -1.21
C THR A 66 3.34 7.11 -1.44
N ILE A 67 3.54 7.89 -0.38
CA ILE A 67 4.59 8.90 -0.30
C ILE A 67 5.55 8.43 0.78
N PRO A 68 6.69 7.80 0.40
CA PRO A 68 7.68 7.35 1.36
C PRO A 68 8.40 8.55 1.96
N GLY A 69 8.49 8.60 3.29
CA GLY A 69 9.38 9.52 4.00
C GLY A 69 10.43 8.76 4.81
N LYS A 70 11.40 9.49 5.38
CA LYS A 70 12.45 8.88 6.22
C LYS A 70 11.93 8.34 7.54
N THR A 71 10.93 8.99 8.13
CA THR A 71 10.39 8.68 9.47
C THR A 71 8.91 8.33 9.47
N GLU A 72 8.17 8.78 8.46
CA GLU A 72 6.73 8.61 8.32
C GLU A 72 6.41 8.45 6.84
N TRP A 73 5.46 7.58 6.52
CA TRP A 73 4.95 7.38 5.17
C TRP A 73 3.49 7.77 5.13
N THR A 74 3.04 8.24 3.97
CA THR A 74 1.62 8.40 3.69
C THR A 74 1.18 7.30 2.74
N ILE A 75 0.21 6.48 3.13
CA ILE A 75 -0.49 5.54 2.25
C ILE A 75 -1.78 6.20 1.76
N ILE A 76 -2.06 6.07 0.48
CA ILE A 76 -3.15 6.77 -0.21
C ILE A 76 -4.01 5.75 -0.93
N LEU A 77 -5.33 5.84 -0.75
CA LEU A 77 -6.29 5.19 -1.64
C LEU A 77 -6.87 6.22 -2.60
N ASN A 78 -6.88 5.89 -3.88
CA ASN A 78 -7.31 6.76 -4.97
C ASN A 78 -8.36 6.04 -5.84
N THR A 79 -9.36 6.77 -6.35
CA THR A 79 -10.47 6.19 -7.14
C THR A 79 -10.04 5.65 -8.49
N ASN A 80 -9.00 6.20 -9.10
CA ASN A 80 -8.55 5.82 -10.44
C ASN A 80 -7.52 4.68 -10.36
N TYR A 81 -7.99 3.43 -10.51
CA TYR A 81 -7.17 2.23 -10.38
C TYR A 81 -6.52 1.73 -11.68
N GLN A 82 -6.81 2.34 -12.83
CA GLN A 82 -6.30 1.92 -14.15
C GLN A 82 -5.12 2.78 -14.61
N GLN A 83 -4.22 3.13 -13.69
CA GLN A 83 -3.10 4.02 -13.96
C GLN A 83 -1.81 3.26 -14.28
N HIS A 84 -1.06 3.78 -15.25
CA HIS A 84 0.34 3.40 -15.46
C HIS A 84 1.21 4.17 -14.46
N LEU A 85 1.77 3.44 -13.48
CA LEU A 85 2.56 4.01 -12.38
C LEU A 85 1.85 5.19 -11.70
N ALA A 86 2.57 6.29 -11.41
CA ALA A 86 2.04 7.50 -10.78
C ALA A 86 1.88 8.66 -11.78
N ASP A 87 1.97 8.38 -13.09
CA ASP A 87 2.03 9.41 -14.14
C ASP A 87 0.71 10.19 -14.25
N ALA A 88 -0.42 9.50 -14.05
CA ALA A 88 -1.76 10.05 -14.08
C ALA A 88 -2.31 10.38 -12.67
N TYR A 89 -1.45 10.39 -11.66
CA TYR A 89 -1.88 10.58 -10.28
C TYR A 89 -2.49 11.97 -10.09
N ASN A 90 -3.70 12.02 -9.52
CA ASN A 90 -4.38 13.26 -9.16
C ASN A 90 -4.86 13.24 -7.71
N ILE A 91 -4.41 14.22 -6.93
CA ILE A 91 -4.79 14.40 -5.52
C ILE A 91 -6.31 14.57 -5.32
N SER A 92 -7.05 15.12 -6.29
CA SER A 92 -8.51 15.27 -6.16
C SER A 92 -9.26 13.94 -6.17
N GLU A 93 -8.61 12.86 -6.62
CA GLU A 93 -9.15 11.50 -6.66
C GLU A 93 -8.80 10.70 -5.38
N ASP A 94 -8.08 11.30 -4.44
CA ASP A 94 -7.74 10.66 -3.17
C ASP A 94 -8.95 10.53 -2.26
N ILE A 95 -9.22 9.31 -1.81
CA ILE A 95 -10.31 9.00 -0.90
C ILE A 95 -9.83 9.13 0.54
N VAL A 96 -8.64 8.62 0.84
CA VAL A 96 -8.07 8.67 2.18
C VAL A 96 -6.55 8.67 2.11
N ARG A 97 -5.94 9.40 3.04
CA ARG A 97 -4.50 9.42 3.29
C ARG A 97 -4.25 9.00 4.73
N VAL A 98 -3.42 7.98 4.93
CA VAL A 98 -3.10 7.45 6.25
C VAL A 98 -1.61 7.58 6.49
N LYS A 99 -1.25 8.23 7.59
CA LYS A 99 0.12 8.31 8.06
C LYS A 99 0.48 7.05 8.85
N VAL A 100 1.61 6.46 8.51
CA VAL A 100 2.10 5.21 9.10
C VAL A 100 3.61 5.29 9.29
N LYS A 101 4.13 4.57 10.28
CA LYS A 101 5.57 4.53 10.55
C LYS A 101 6.18 3.30 9.87
N PRO A 102 7.20 3.46 9.01
CA PRO A 102 7.93 2.31 8.50
C PRO A 102 8.71 1.65 9.63
N VAL A 103 8.70 0.32 9.66
CA VAL A 103 9.48 -0.49 10.60
C VAL A 103 10.64 -1.11 9.84
N ARG A 104 11.85 -0.94 10.37
CA ARG A 104 13.04 -1.60 9.83
C ARG A 104 13.17 -3.00 10.41
N LYS A 105 13.41 -3.99 9.56
CA LYS A 105 13.72 -5.38 9.94
C LYS A 105 15.17 -5.76 9.64
N GLN A 106 15.60 -6.88 10.21
CA GLN A 106 16.97 -7.39 10.05
C GLN A 106 17.18 -8.13 8.72
N GLN A 107 16.17 -8.86 8.26
CA GLN A 107 16.26 -9.66 7.04
C GLN A 107 15.71 -8.89 5.84
N VAL A 108 16.42 -8.96 4.72
CA VAL A 108 16.02 -8.30 3.47
C VAL A 108 14.88 -9.07 2.80
N THR A 109 13.81 -8.36 2.41
CA THR A 109 12.83 -8.88 1.45
C THR A 109 13.28 -8.52 0.04
N GLN A 110 13.70 -9.52 -0.72
CA GLN A 110 14.25 -9.33 -2.07
C GLN A 110 13.25 -8.79 -3.09
N ARG A 111 11.94 -9.00 -2.87
CA ARG A 111 10.86 -8.66 -3.79
C ARG A 111 9.76 -7.92 -3.06
N LEU A 112 9.26 -6.82 -3.62
CA LEU A 112 8.08 -6.14 -3.04
C LEU A 112 6.96 -7.17 -2.86
N THR A 113 6.47 -7.29 -1.64
CA THR A 113 5.52 -8.32 -1.24
C THR A 113 4.38 -7.69 -0.45
N TYR A 114 3.16 -8.12 -0.76
CA TYR A 114 1.95 -7.74 -0.04
C TYR A 114 1.38 -8.94 0.69
N SER A 115 1.03 -8.73 1.96
CA SER A 115 0.42 -9.72 2.84
C SER A 115 -0.81 -9.10 3.51
N VAL A 116 -1.86 -9.88 3.71
CA VAL A 116 -3.03 -9.47 4.48
C VAL A 116 -2.92 -10.06 5.87
N ILE A 117 -2.94 -9.20 6.89
CA ILE A 117 -2.94 -9.57 8.30
C ILE A 117 -4.40 -9.67 8.76
N PRO A 118 -4.91 -10.88 9.11
CA PRO A 118 -6.34 -11.11 9.28
C PRO A 118 -6.91 -10.61 10.61
N SER A 119 -6.08 -10.38 11.62
CA SER A 119 -6.53 -10.02 12.97
C SER A 119 -5.41 -9.37 13.81
N GLY A 120 -5.80 -8.86 14.99
CA GLY A 120 -4.90 -8.19 15.91
C GLY A 120 -4.80 -6.68 15.69
N LYS A 121 -3.92 -6.03 16.45
CA LYS A 121 -3.72 -4.58 16.40
C LYS A 121 -3.26 -4.05 15.03
N ASP A 122 -2.62 -4.92 14.25
CA ASP A 122 -2.05 -4.64 12.93
C ASP A 122 -2.89 -5.26 11.79
N ALA A 123 -4.16 -5.63 12.06
CA ALA A 123 -5.06 -6.14 11.02
C ALA A 123 -5.14 -5.16 9.85
N GLY A 124 -4.89 -5.65 8.64
CA GLY A 124 -4.75 -4.79 7.47
C GLY A 124 -3.87 -5.37 6.37
N VAL A 125 -3.28 -4.48 5.57
CA VAL A 125 -2.37 -4.84 4.47
C VAL A 125 -0.96 -4.46 4.86
N MET A 126 -0.08 -5.45 4.93
CA MET A 126 1.35 -5.29 5.15
C MET A 126 2.09 -5.28 3.83
N ILE A 127 2.98 -4.31 3.67
CA ILE A 127 3.83 -4.10 2.50
C ILE A 127 5.27 -4.26 2.96
N GLU A 128 6.00 -5.16 2.33
CA GLU A 128 7.40 -5.46 2.68
C GLU A 128 8.29 -5.35 1.45
N TRP A 129 9.35 -4.56 1.55
CA TRP A 129 10.39 -4.53 0.53
C TRP A 129 11.72 -4.05 1.09
N GLU A 130 12.79 -4.71 0.67
CA GLU A 130 14.13 -4.48 1.19
C GLU A 130 14.11 -4.64 2.72
N TYR A 131 14.56 -3.64 3.49
CA TYR A 131 14.57 -3.71 4.95
C TYR A 131 13.35 -3.07 5.61
N LEU A 132 12.38 -2.57 4.85
CA LEU A 132 11.24 -1.84 5.39
C LEU A 132 9.96 -2.65 5.32
N ILE A 133 9.17 -2.52 6.39
CA ILE A 133 7.80 -2.97 6.51
C ILE A 133 6.93 -1.74 6.75
N VAL A 134 5.79 -1.67 6.08
CA VAL A 134 4.75 -0.70 6.40
C VAL A 134 3.38 -1.39 6.38
N THR A 135 2.52 -1.07 7.33
CA THR A 135 1.19 -1.67 7.43
C THR A 135 0.13 -0.59 7.26
N LEU A 136 -0.79 -0.80 6.32
CA LEU A 136 -2.05 -0.07 6.22
C LEU A 136 -3.08 -0.75 7.13
N PRO A 137 -3.47 -0.14 8.26
CA PRO A 137 -4.48 -0.72 9.14
C PRO A 137 -5.86 -0.64 8.49
N ILE A 138 -6.58 -1.75 8.49
CA ILE A 138 -7.93 -1.85 7.95
C ILE A 138 -8.84 -2.45 9.02
N LYS A 139 -9.91 -1.74 9.34
CA LYS A 139 -10.97 -2.26 10.22
C LYS A 139 -12.14 -2.73 9.36
N VAL A 140 -12.61 -3.93 9.67
CA VAL A 140 -13.82 -4.53 9.10
C VAL A 140 -14.89 -4.55 10.19
N HIS A 141 -16.16 -4.41 9.80
CA HIS A 141 -17.32 -4.47 10.71
C HIS A 141 -18.15 -5.71 10.42
#